data_AF-A0AAN7WHE1-F1
#
_entry.id   AF-A0AAN7WHE1-F1
#
_cell.length_a   1.000
_cell.length_b   1.000
_cell.length_c   1.000
_cell.angle_alpha   90.00
_cell.angle_beta   90.00
_cell.angle_gamma   90.00
#
_symmetry.space_group_name_H-M   'P 1'
#
loop_
_entity.id
_entity.type
_entity.pdbx_description
1 polymer ?
#
loop_
_entity_poly.entity_id
_entity_poly.type
_entity_poly.pdbx_seq_one_letter_code
_entity_poly.pdbx_strand_id
1 'polypeptide(L)'
;MPASRWDEGDAALAQLNDSEVDSEKVQNTRREILAAIEAELEANASLNWKQFVTMGFTDHTRLKVVRRLVMCFWLPMIREWMGSSLLAYYSSIILATVARPGLVSLLSGVLNIFYALGCVPLYFTVERVGRRSVLLYGAIIMTVLLSIFTALVAVGPGHPNIQWASIGVLFLFLFVFGYSWQGCVWLYCSEIAPLEYRHIGGAFTASGEWLMTFITVFAGPIGFDGIGWYFWLWVISGNVVAIIFVFLLCPETGGKTLEQVDYLFVRPGFAGLRSNFDITEEDVEDAFEAKPKTNAIEQREDTGTYEKTG
;
A
#
# COMPACT_ATOMS: atom_id res chain seq x y z
N MET A 1 -13.79 -24.20 -28.24
CA MET A 1 -12.67 -24.17 -27.26
C MET A 1 -12.36 -25.61 -26.87
N PRO A 2 -11.08 -26.03 -26.77
CA PRO A 2 -10.76 -27.44 -26.69
C PRO A 2 -11.10 -27.98 -25.30
N ALA A 3 -12.00 -28.96 -25.24
CA ALA A 3 -12.42 -29.64 -24.01
C ALA A 3 -11.26 -30.28 -23.23
N SER A 4 -10.13 -30.57 -23.89
CA SER A 4 -9.03 -31.34 -23.31
C SER A 4 -8.31 -30.71 -22.12
N ARG A 5 -8.26 -29.37 -22.01
CA ARG A 5 -7.52 -28.70 -20.92
C ARG A 5 -8.27 -28.73 -19.59
N TRP A 6 -9.61 -28.80 -19.64
CA TRP A 6 -10.44 -28.86 -18.44
C TRP A 6 -10.41 -30.26 -17.83
N ASP A 7 -10.46 -31.29 -18.68
CA ASP A 7 -10.35 -32.70 -18.26
C ASP A 7 -8.98 -33.01 -17.64
N GLU A 8 -7.90 -32.44 -18.18
CA GLU A 8 -6.55 -32.52 -17.59
C GLU A 8 -6.45 -31.84 -16.22
N GLY A 9 -7.10 -30.68 -16.05
CA GLY A 9 -7.16 -29.97 -14.77
C GLY A 9 -7.94 -30.75 -13.71
N ASP A 10 -9.06 -31.34 -14.11
CA ASP A 10 -9.92 -32.16 -13.24
C ASP A 10 -9.18 -33.45 -12.80
N ALA A 11 -8.41 -34.07 -13.69
CA ALA A 11 -7.56 -35.23 -13.36
C ALA A 11 -6.40 -34.87 -12.41
N ALA A 12 -5.77 -33.70 -12.58
CA ALA A 12 -4.71 -33.23 -11.69
C ALA A 12 -5.24 -32.92 -10.28
N LEU A 13 -6.43 -32.32 -10.17
CA LEU A 13 -7.08 -32.04 -8.88
C LEU A 13 -7.49 -33.33 -8.14
N ALA A 14 -7.92 -34.35 -8.87
CA ALA A 14 -8.21 -35.68 -8.35
C ALA A 14 -6.95 -36.35 -7.78
N GLN A 15 -5.82 -36.30 -8.52
CA GLN A 15 -4.53 -36.81 -8.03
C GLN A 15 -4.03 -36.06 -6.79
N LEU A 16 -4.18 -34.74 -6.75
CA LEU A 16 -3.70 -33.92 -5.62
C LEU A 16 -4.47 -34.21 -4.32
N ASN A 17 -5.77 -34.52 -4.43
CA ASN A 17 -6.63 -34.82 -3.30
C ASN A 17 -6.75 -36.32 -3.00
N ASP A 18 -6.02 -37.17 -3.73
CA ASP A 18 -6.07 -38.64 -3.63
C ASP A 18 -7.52 -39.17 -3.64
N SER A 19 -8.35 -38.58 -4.51
CA SER A 19 -9.81 -38.77 -4.54
C SER A 19 -10.32 -38.82 -5.99
N GLU A 20 -11.52 -39.35 -6.21
CA GLU A 20 -12.14 -39.35 -7.54
C GLU A 20 -12.50 -37.94 -8.01
N VAL A 21 -12.55 -37.75 -9.34
CA VAL A 21 -12.84 -36.46 -10.00
C VAL A 21 -14.20 -35.89 -9.57
N ASP A 22 -15.19 -36.75 -9.33
CA ASP A 22 -16.53 -36.35 -8.89
C ASP A 22 -16.68 -36.23 -7.38
N SER A 23 -15.61 -36.44 -6.60
CA SER A 23 -15.68 -36.26 -5.15
C SER A 23 -16.01 -34.81 -4.80
N GLU A 24 -16.84 -34.63 -3.76
CA GLU A 24 -17.32 -33.31 -3.32
C GLU A 24 -16.17 -32.34 -3.05
N LYS A 25 -15.05 -32.86 -2.54
CA LYS A 25 -13.84 -32.10 -2.25
C LYS A 25 -13.17 -31.56 -3.52
N VAL A 26 -13.01 -32.40 -4.54
CA VAL A 26 -12.42 -32.02 -5.84
C VAL A 26 -13.33 -31.04 -6.58
N GLN A 27 -14.64 -31.28 -6.57
CA GLN A 27 -15.61 -30.39 -7.22
C GLN A 27 -15.73 -29.01 -6.55
N ASN A 28 -15.60 -28.95 -5.21
CA ASN A 28 -15.56 -27.66 -4.51
C ASN A 28 -14.28 -26.88 -4.86
N THR A 29 -13.10 -27.51 -4.80
CA THR A 29 -11.85 -26.86 -5.22
C THR A 29 -11.87 -26.42 -6.69
N ARG A 30 -12.45 -27.24 -7.58
CA ARG A 30 -12.65 -26.88 -8.99
C ARG A 30 -13.54 -25.64 -9.13
N ARG A 31 -14.65 -25.58 -8.39
CA ARG A 31 -15.60 -24.45 -8.43
C ARG A 31 -14.93 -23.18 -7.91
N GLU A 32 -14.09 -23.28 -6.88
CA GLU A 32 -13.26 -22.17 -6.38
C GLU A 32 -12.28 -21.68 -7.44
N ILE A 33 -11.55 -22.59 -8.10
CA ILE A 33 -10.59 -22.25 -9.17
C ILE A 33 -11.28 -21.62 -10.38
N LEU A 34 -12.43 -22.13 -10.79
CA LEU A 34 -13.18 -21.56 -11.92
C LEU A 34 -13.76 -20.18 -11.57
N ALA A 35 -14.27 -20.01 -10.35
CA ALA A 35 -14.74 -18.71 -9.87
C ALA A 35 -13.60 -17.68 -9.79
N ALA A 36 -12.39 -18.11 -9.43
CA ALA A 36 -11.17 -17.32 -9.49
C ALA A 36 -10.84 -16.88 -10.93
N ILE A 37 -10.81 -17.80 -11.89
CA ILE A 37 -10.52 -17.50 -13.30
C ILE A 37 -11.55 -16.52 -13.91
N GLU A 38 -12.84 -16.68 -13.61
CA GLU A 38 -13.89 -15.76 -14.05
C GLU A 38 -13.65 -14.35 -13.49
N ALA A 39 -13.33 -14.24 -12.20
CA ALA A 39 -12.99 -12.97 -11.57
C ALA A 39 -11.72 -12.34 -12.18
N GLU A 40 -10.74 -13.15 -12.59
CA GLU A 40 -9.56 -12.66 -13.30
C GLU A 40 -9.90 -12.06 -14.67
N LEU A 41 -10.78 -12.71 -15.43
CA LEU A 41 -11.20 -12.22 -16.76
C LEU A 41 -12.00 -10.92 -16.65
N GLU A 42 -12.88 -10.80 -15.65
CA GLU A 42 -13.62 -9.57 -15.35
C GLU A 42 -12.70 -8.41 -14.93
N ALA A 43 -11.70 -8.70 -14.11
CA ALA A 43 -10.71 -7.71 -13.69
C ALA A 43 -9.87 -7.21 -14.87
N ASN A 44 -9.34 -8.11 -15.71
CA ASN A 44 -8.59 -7.73 -16.91
C ASN A 44 -9.42 -6.90 -17.90
N ALA A 45 -10.71 -7.23 -18.06
CA ALA A 45 -11.62 -6.48 -18.93
C ALA A 45 -11.98 -5.08 -18.39
N SER A 46 -11.87 -4.87 -17.08
CA SER A 46 -12.27 -3.62 -16.43
C SER A 46 -11.13 -2.63 -16.17
N LEU A 47 -9.86 -3.02 -16.35
CA LEU A 47 -8.69 -2.16 -16.18
C LEU A 47 -8.72 -0.93 -17.10
N ASN A 48 -9.29 0.16 -16.60
CA ASN A 48 -9.36 1.43 -17.31
C ASN A 48 -8.44 2.46 -16.63
N TRP A 49 -7.62 3.18 -17.40
CA TRP A 49 -6.74 4.24 -16.88
C TRP A 49 -7.47 5.26 -15.99
N LYS A 50 -8.75 5.52 -16.27
CA LYS A 50 -9.59 6.41 -15.46
C LYS A 50 -9.77 5.91 -14.02
N GLN A 51 -9.85 4.59 -13.80
CA GLN A 51 -9.99 4.01 -12.47
C GLN A 51 -8.71 4.15 -11.64
N PHE A 52 -7.54 4.15 -12.30
CA PHE A 52 -6.27 4.42 -11.64
C PHE A 52 -6.22 5.86 -11.09
N VAL A 53 -6.66 6.83 -11.90
CA VAL A 53 -6.71 8.25 -11.51
C VAL A 53 -7.78 8.52 -10.45
N THR A 54 -8.90 7.80 -10.46
CA THR A 54 -9.95 7.93 -9.44
C THR A 54 -9.72 7.04 -8.22
N MET A 55 -8.49 6.59 -7.95
CA MET A 55 -8.13 5.72 -6.81
C MET A 55 -8.98 4.43 -6.68
N GLY A 56 -9.56 3.95 -7.78
CA GLY A 56 -10.46 2.79 -7.78
C GLY A 56 -11.78 3.03 -7.02
N PHE A 57 -12.20 4.29 -6.80
CA PHE A 57 -13.50 4.59 -6.17
C PHE A 57 -14.71 4.15 -7.01
N THR A 58 -14.52 4.03 -8.33
CA THR A 58 -15.52 3.56 -9.32
C THR A 58 -15.11 2.19 -9.89
N ASP A 59 -14.64 1.31 -9.02
CA ASP A 59 -14.35 -0.07 -9.38
C ASP A 59 -15.61 -0.93 -9.17
N HIS A 60 -16.11 -1.50 -10.26
CA HIS A 60 -17.28 -2.39 -10.27
C HIS A 60 -16.87 -3.87 -10.20
N THR A 61 -15.57 -4.19 -10.10
CA THR A 61 -15.14 -5.59 -9.92
C THR A 61 -15.51 -6.13 -8.55
N ARG A 62 -15.86 -7.43 -8.52
CA ARG A 62 -16.36 -8.16 -7.36
C ARG A 62 -15.45 -8.04 -6.12
N LEU A 63 -14.13 -8.02 -6.32
CA LEU A 63 -13.12 -7.94 -5.24
C LEU A 63 -12.45 -6.56 -5.12
N LYS A 64 -12.94 -5.55 -5.86
CA LYS A 64 -12.33 -4.22 -5.98
C LYS A 64 -10.81 -4.27 -6.17
N VAL A 65 -10.38 -5.11 -7.11
CA VAL A 65 -8.96 -5.41 -7.38
C VAL A 65 -8.21 -4.13 -7.73
N VAL A 66 -8.80 -3.24 -8.53
CA VAL A 66 -8.15 -2.00 -8.96
C VAL A 66 -7.90 -1.09 -7.77
N ARG A 67 -8.86 -0.96 -6.85
CA ARG A 67 -8.68 -0.18 -5.63
C ARG A 67 -7.50 -0.67 -4.80
N ARG A 68 -7.36 -1.99 -4.65
CA ARG A 68 -6.27 -2.62 -3.89
C ARG A 68 -4.92 -2.42 -4.57
N LEU A 69 -4.83 -2.61 -5.88
CA LEU A 69 -3.62 -2.36 -6.66
C LEU A 69 -3.20 -0.89 -6.62
N VAL A 70 -4.15 0.03 -6.67
CA VAL A 70 -3.88 1.48 -6.54
C VAL A 70 -3.40 1.80 -5.12
N MET A 71 -3.92 1.14 -4.08
CA MET A 71 -3.34 1.28 -2.73
C MET A 71 -1.91 0.75 -2.64
N CYS A 72 -1.62 -0.40 -3.26
CA CYS A 72 -0.25 -0.93 -3.36
C CYS A 72 0.69 0.06 -4.04
N PHE A 73 0.22 0.83 -5.03
CA PHE A 73 1.01 1.90 -5.65
C PHE A 73 1.22 3.11 -4.72
N TRP A 74 0.14 3.65 -4.13
CA TRP A 74 0.21 4.90 -3.37
C TRP A 74 0.89 4.74 -2.01
N LEU A 75 0.73 3.61 -1.31
CA LEU A 75 1.24 3.48 0.06
C LEU A 75 2.79 3.56 0.12
N PRO A 76 3.57 2.84 -0.71
CA PRO A 76 5.02 3.01 -0.79
C PRO A 76 5.44 4.35 -1.39
N MET A 77 4.67 4.89 -2.33
CA MET A 77 4.91 6.21 -2.89
C MET A 77 4.83 7.29 -1.80
N ILE A 78 3.81 7.24 -0.94
CA ILE A 78 3.65 8.15 0.20
C ILE A 78 4.79 7.94 1.20
N ARG A 79 5.19 6.70 1.48
CA ARG A 79 6.34 6.40 2.35
C ARG A 79 7.61 7.13 1.90
N GLU A 80 7.89 7.14 0.59
CA GLU A 80 9.04 7.87 0.05
C GLU A 80 8.88 9.39 0.17
N TRP A 81 7.67 9.91 -0.06
CA TRP A 81 7.35 11.32 0.12
C TRP A 81 7.54 11.78 1.57
N MET A 82 7.34 10.90 2.54
CA MET A 82 7.62 11.17 3.95
C MET A 82 9.12 11.37 4.27
N GLY A 83 10.01 11.23 3.28
CA GLY A 83 11.42 11.59 3.37
C GLY A 83 12.38 10.42 3.56
N SER A 84 11.95 9.19 3.27
CA SER A 84 12.79 7.99 3.44
C SER A 84 14.05 8.05 2.57
N SER A 85 13.89 8.11 1.24
CA SER A 85 15.01 8.30 0.33
C SER A 85 15.79 9.57 0.62
N LEU A 86 15.13 10.68 0.95
CA LEU A 86 15.80 11.94 1.27
C LEU A 86 16.84 11.77 2.38
N LEU A 87 16.47 11.08 3.47
CA LEU A 87 17.37 10.84 4.60
C LEU A 87 18.44 9.81 4.26
N ALA A 88 18.11 8.78 3.48
CA ALA A 88 19.07 7.78 3.04
C ALA A 88 20.22 8.41 2.23
N TYR A 89 19.90 9.28 1.27
CA TYR A 89 20.90 9.88 0.37
C TYR A 89 21.56 11.15 0.92
N TYR A 90 20.84 11.94 1.72
CA TYR A 90 21.29 13.28 2.14
C TYR A 90 21.54 13.44 3.63
N SER A 91 21.46 12.36 4.44
CA SER A 91 21.77 12.43 5.88
C SER A 91 23.13 13.07 6.17
N SER A 92 24.18 12.72 5.42
CA SER A 92 25.50 13.32 5.62
C SER A 92 25.55 14.80 5.27
N ILE A 93 24.81 15.25 4.24
CA ILE A 93 24.71 16.67 3.88
C ILE A 93 23.98 17.44 4.98
N ILE A 94 22.86 16.91 5.47
CA ILE A 94 22.08 17.49 6.56
C ILE A 94 22.94 17.61 7.82
N LEU A 95 23.67 16.54 8.18
CA LEU A 95 24.56 16.53 9.34
C LEU A 95 25.75 17.50 9.19
N ALA A 96 26.27 17.68 7.98
CA ALA A 96 27.38 18.60 7.71
C ALA A 96 27.02 20.08 7.94
N THR A 97 25.73 20.43 8.00
CA THR A 97 25.30 21.79 8.33
C THR A 97 25.58 22.17 9.80
N VAL A 98 25.80 21.17 10.68
CA VAL A 98 25.99 21.36 12.13
C VAL A 98 27.31 20.75 12.61
N ALA A 99 27.63 19.54 12.13
CA ALA A 99 28.76 18.75 12.60
C ALA A 99 30.03 19.00 11.78
N ARG A 100 31.19 18.87 12.43
CA ARG A 100 32.49 18.95 11.75
C ARG A 100 32.71 17.74 10.83
N PRO A 101 33.49 17.85 9.74
CA PRO A 101 33.64 16.80 8.74
C PRO A 101 33.95 15.40 9.28
N GLY A 102 34.85 15.29 10.27
CA GLY A 102 35.18 13.99 10.90
C GLY A 102 34.04 13.37 11.72
N LEU A 103 33.14 14.19 12.25
CA LEU A 103 32.00 13.75 13.05
C LEU A 103 30.78 13.39 12.18
N VAL A 104 30.66 13.96 10.97
CA VAL A 104 29.57 13.68 10.02
C VAL A 104 29.51 12.21 9.64
N SER A 105 30.65 11.61 9.29
CA SER A 105 30.70 10.19 8.90
C SER A 105 30.32 9.28 10.07
N LEU A 106 30.78 9.61 11.28
CA LEU A 106 30.44 8.86 12.50
C LEU A 106 28.93 8.98 12.79
N LEU A 107 28.39 10.19 12.80
CA LEU A 107 26.96 10.43 13.05
C LEU A 107 26.07 9.77 12.00
N SER A 108 26.46 9.77 10.73
CA SER A 108 25.73 9.07 9.66
C SER A 108 25.70 7.55 9.91
N GLY A 109 26.81 6.97 10.37
CA GLY A 109 26.86 5.56 10.76
C GLY A 109 25.95 5.25 11.96
N VAL A 110 26.03 6.06 13.02
CA VAL A 110 25.18 5.90 14.21
C VAL A 110 23.70 6.09 13.86
N LEU A 111 23.37 7.04 12.99
CA LEU A 111 22.02 7.29 12.50
C LEU A 111 21.43 6.06 11.80
N ASN A 112 22.22 5.38 10.94
CA ASN A 112 21.80 4.13 10.30
C ASN A 112 21.62 2.98 11.30
N ILE A 113 22.46 2.90 12.34
CA ILE A 113 22.28 1.92 13.43
C ILE A 113 20.99 2.20 14.21
N PHE A 114 20.69 3.46 14.52
CA PHE A 114 19.44 3.85 15.18
C PHE A 114 18.22 3.49 14.34
N TYR A 115 18.29 3.74 13.03
CA TYR A 115 17.26 3.33 12.10
C TYR A 115 17.06 1.80 12.10
N ALA A 116 18.15 1.02 12.02
CA ALA A 116 18.08 -0.44 12.08
C ALA A 116 17.51 -0.94 13.41
N LEU A 117 17.88 -0.32 14.53
CA LEU A 117 17.32 -0.62 15.86
C LEU A 117 15.83 -0.29 15.92
N GLY A 118 15.38 0.78 15.26
CA GLY A 118 13.97 1.14 15.13
C GLY A 118 13.14 0.05 14.44
N CYS A 119 13.70 -0.67 13.48
CA CYS A 119 13.00 -1.74 12.76
C CYS A 119 12.74 -2.99 13.63
N VAL A 120 13.55 -3.25 14.66
CA VAL A 120 13.50 -4.50 15.44
C VAL A 120 12.20 -4.65 16.26
N PRO A 121 11.72 -3.62 17.01
CA PRO A 121 10.50 -3.76 17.81
C PRO A 121 9.24 -4.03 17.00
N LEU A 122 9.19 -3.65 15.72
CA LEU A 122 8.01 -3.88 14.86
C LEU A 122 7.70 -5.38 14.75
N TYR A 123 8.74 -6.21 14.60
CA TYR A 123 8.59 -7.67 14.48
C TYR A 123 7.82 -8.29 15.65
N PHE A 124 8.02 -7.79 16.87
CA PHE A 124 7.37 -8.33 18.07
C PHE A 124 5.99 -7.71 18.38
N THR A 125 5.67 -6.57 17.76
CA THR A 125 4.51 -5.75 18.15
C THR A 125 3.43 -5.69 17.09
N VAL A 126 3.77 -5.86 15.80
CA VAL A 126 2.84 -5.69 14.67
C VAL A 126 1.60 -6.57 14.76
N GLU A 127 1.75 -7.82 15.24
CA GLU A 127 0.63 -8.75 15.41
C GLU A 127 -0.31 -8.37 16.55
N ARG A 128 0.18 -7.66 17.57
CA ARG A 128 -0.63 -7.27 18.74
C ARG A 128 -1.32 -5.92 18.56
N VAL A 129 -0.65 -4.98 17.90
CA VAL A 129 -1.12 -3.60 17.75
C VAL A 129 -1.98 -3.44 16.49
N GLY A 130 -1.75 -4.26 15.46
CA GLY A 130 -2.39 -4.13 14.16
C GLY A 130 -1.61 -3.19 13.23
N ARG A 131 -1.71 -3.45 11.92
CA ARG A 131 -0.94 -2.76 10.89
C ARG A 131 -1.43 -1.32 10.71
N ARG A 132 -2.75 -1.11 10.70
CA ARG A 132 -3.35 0.22 10.51
C ARG A 132 -2.97 1.15 11.66
N SER A 133 -3.06 0.64 12.90
CA SER A 133 -2.67 1.39 14.10
C SER A 133 -1.20 1.79 14.07
N VAL A 134 -0.30 0.86 13.72
CA VAL A 134 1.14 1.14 13.62
C VAL A 134 1.43 2.23 12.58
N LEU A 135 0.83 2.14 11.39
CA LEU A 135 1.01 3.14 10.34
C LEU A 135 0.44 4.51 10.76
N LEU A 136 -0.75 4.54 11.35
CA LEU A 136 -1.43 5.79 11.73
C LEU A 136 -0.72 6.51 12.88
N TYR A 137 -0.45 5.82 13.99
CA TYR A 137 0.26 6.42 15.13
C TYR A 137 1.69 6.78 14.75
N GLY A 138 2.35 5.95 13.93
CA GLY A 138 3.66 6.24 13.37
C GLY A 138 3.67 7.56 12.59
N ALA A 139 2.72 7.75 11.67
CA ALA A 139 2.63 8.97 10.88
C ALA A 139 2.35 10.22 11.72
N ILE A 140 1.50 10.11 12.74
CA ILE A 140 1.21 11.21 13.67
C ILE A 140 2.47 11.63 14.43
N ILE A 141 3.17 10.65 15.05
CA ILE A 141 4.38 10.92 15.83
C ILE A 141 5.47 11.51 14.92
N MET A 142 5.65 10.94 13.72
CA MET A 142 6.62 11.44 12.74
C MET A 142 6.30 12.85 12.26
N THR A 143 5.02 13.18 12.03
CA THR A 143 4.60 14.54 11.66
C THR A 143 5.00 15.54 12.75
N VAL A 144 4.77 15.19 14.03
CA VAL A 144 5.14 16.05 15.16
C VAL A 144 6.66 16.20 15.25
N LEU A 145 7.41 15.10 15.20
CA LEU A 145 8.88 15.12 15.26
C LEU A 145 9.48 15.93 14.11
N LEU A 146 8.98 15.74 12.88
CA LEU A 146 9.47 16.45 11.71
C LEU A 146 9.10 17.94 11.74
N SER A 147 7.95 18.29 12.31
CA SER A 147 7.56 19.69 12.55
C SER A 147 8.48 20.37 13.56
N ILE A 148 8.80 19.69 14.66
CA ILE A 148 9.76 20.17 15.66
C ILE A 148 11.14 20.31 15.02
N PHE A 149 11.60 19.31 14.28
CA PHE A 149 12.86 19.36 13.54
C PHE A 149 12.93 20.57 12.61
N THR A 150 11.88 20.79 11.81
CA THR A 150 11.80 21.90 10.86
C THR A 150 11.86 23.26 11.56
N ALA A 151 11.13 23.41 12.68
CA ALA A 151 11.17 24.61 13.49
C ALA A 151 12.57 24.88 14.08
N LEU A 152 13.25 23.82 14.59
CA LEU A 152 14.60 23.93 15.13
C LEU A 152 15.63 24.29 14.05
N VAL A 153 15.50 23.75 12.84
CA VAL A 153 16.36 24.13 11.70
C VAL A 153 16.14 25.60 11.30
N ALA A 154 14.89 26.08 11.36
CA ALA A 154 14.57 27.48 11.02
C ALA A 154 15.17 28.49 12.02
N VAL A 155 15.15 28.19 13.33
CA VAL A 155 15.64 29.10 14.39
C VAL A 155 17.06 28.78 14.87
N GLY A 156 17.64 27.68 14.41
CA GLY A 156 18.97 27.20 14.78
C GLY A 156 20.17 28.05 14.34
N PRO A 157 20.14 28.83 13.23
CA PRO A 157 21.27 29.66 12.84
C PRO A 157 21.70 30.60 13.98
N GLY A 158 22.98 30.55 14.36
CA GLY A 158 23.54 31.33 15.48
C GLY A 158 23.40 30.68 16.87
N HIS A 159 22.72 29.54 16.98
CA HIS A 159 22.45 28.85 18.24
C HIS A 159 22.88 27.37 18.18
N PRO A 160 24.14 27.03 18.50
CA PRO A 160 24.67 25.67 18.38
C PRO A 160 23.86 24.61 19.13
N ASN A 161 23.34 24.94 20.31
CA ASN A 161 22.54 24.01 21.11
C ASN A 161 21.22 23.61 20.40
N ILE A 162 20.60 24.55 19.68
CA ILE A 162 19.36 24.31 18.92
C ILE A 162 19.65 23.43 17.70
N GLN A 163 20.79 23.65 17.03
CA GLN A 163 21.23 22.83 15.90
C GLN A 163 21.55 21.38 16.31
N TRP A 164 22.15 21.18 17.49
CA TRP A 164 22.34 19.82 18.03
C TRP A 164 21.01 19.18 18.45
N ALA A 165 20.08 19.95 18.98
CA ALA A 165 18.74 19.47 19.29
C ALA A 165 17.98 19.01 18.03
N SER A 166 18.12 19.72 16.89
CA SER A 166 17.49 19.27 15.64
C SER A 166 18.04 17.91 15.19
N ILE A 167 19.35 17.67 15.30
CA ILE A 167 19.91 16.35 15.01
C ILE A 167 19.32 15.28 15.94
N GLY A 168 19.20 15.55 17.24
CA GLY A 168 18.58 14.62 18.18
C GLY A 168 17.15 14.24 17.80
N VAL A 169 16.34 15.21 17.40
CA VAL A 169 14.97 14.98 16.93
C VAL A 169 14.95 14.18 15.62
N LEU A 170 15.90 14.40 14.73
CA LEU A 170 16.04 13.63 13.49
C LEU A 170 16.32 12.14 13.74
N PHE A 171 17.12 11.82 14.75
CA PHE A 171 17.37 10.43 15.16
C PHE A 171 16.09 9.76 15.69
N LEU A 172 15.31 10.48 16.49
CA LEU A 172 14.01 9.98 16.97
C LEU A 172 13.03 9.77 15.81
N PHE A 173 12.99 10.70 14.86
CA PHE A 173 12.18 10.57 13.65
C PHE A 173 12.52 9.29 12.90
N LEU A 174 13.80 9.01 12.66
CA LEU A 174 14.25 7.80 11.95
C LEU A 174 13.96 6.52 12.72
N PHE A 175 14.11 6.55 14.05
CA PHE A 175 13.77 5.40 14.89
C PHE A 175 12.28 5.05 14.76
N VAL A 176 11.40 6.06 14.85
CA VAL A 176 9.95 5.87 14.69
C VAL A 176 9.61 5.45 13.26
N PHE A 177 10.28 6.01 12.25
CA PHE A 177 10.09 5.64 10.85
C PHE A 177 10.43 4.15 10.61
N GLY A 178 11.56 3.68 11.17
CA GLY A 178 11.95 2.28 11.15
C GLY A 178 10.92 1.38 11.84
N TYR A 179 10.44 1.79 13.03
CA TYR A 179 9.44 1.04 13.78
C TYR A 179 8.09 0.94 13.07
N SER A 180 7.64 2.00 12.41
CA SER A 180 6.26 2.08 11.94
C SER A 180 6.13 1.84 10.44
N TRP A 181 6.74 2.66 9.61
CA TRP A 181 6.48 2.67 8.17
C TRP A 181 7.39 1.75 7.39
N GLN A 182 8.64 1.57 7.82
CA GLN A 182 9.61 0.83 7.02
C GLN A 182 9.14 -0.60 6.73
N GLY A 183 8.93 -1.42 7.77
CA GLY A 183 8.51 -2.81 7.58
C GLY A 183 7.02 -2.96 7.30
N CYS A 184 6.17 -2.13 7.94
CA CYS A 184 4.73 -2.33 7.90
C CYS A 184 4.13 -2.05 6.51
N VAL A 185 4.68 -1.11 5.74
CA VAL A 185 4.19 -0.82 4.38
C VAL A 185 4.35 -2.02 3.46
N TRP A 186 5.51 -2.69 3.47
CA TRP A 186 5.76 -3.88 2.66
C TRP A 186 4.87 -5.05 3.05
N LEU A 187 4.73 -5.27 4.36
CA LEU A 187 3.84 -6.29 4.89
C LEU A 187 2.40 -6.02 4.46
N TYR A 188 1.93 -4.79 4.66
CA TYR A 188 0.56 -4.38 4.32
C TYR A 188 0.26 -4.55 2.84
N CYS A 189 1.16 -4.10 1.94
CA CYS A 189 0.98 -4.25 0.49
C CYS A 189 0.87 -5.73 0.07
N SER A 190 1.59 -6.63 0.74
CA SER A 190 1.50 -8.07 0.47
C SER A 190 0.21 -8.72 0.97
N GLU A 191 -0.36 -8.20 2.07
CA GLU A 191 -1.63 -8.65 2.66
C GLU A 191 -2.83 -8.14 1.86
N ILE A 192 -2.80 -6.89 1.39
CA ILE A 192 -3.89 -6.32 0.59
C ILE A 192 -3.82 -6.72 -0.88
N ALA A 193 -2.74 -7.32 -1.37
CA ALA A 193 -2.70 -7.77 -2.76
C ALA A 193 -3.54 -9.06 -2.93
N PRO A 194 -4.52 -9.09 -3.85
CA PRO A 194 -5.28 -10.32 -4.12
C PRO A 194 -4.33 -11.46 -4.48
N LEU A 195 -4.63 -12.68 -4.04
CA LEU A 195 -3.77 -13.85 -4.24
C LEU A 195 -3.34 -14.02 -5.70
N GLU A 196 -4.29 -13.95 -6.62
CA GLU A 196 -4.11 -14.04 -8.08
C GLU A 196 -3.21 -12.91 -8.63
N TYR A 197 -3.46 -11.69 -8.17
CA TYR A 197 -2.80 -10.47 -8.64
C TYR A 197 -1.59 -10.06 -7.79
N ARG A 198 -1.11 -10.93 -6.90
CA ARG A 198 -0.06 -10.57 -5.95
C ARG A 198 1.22 -10.10 -6.64
N HIS A 199 1.57 -10.73 -7.76
CA HIS A 199 2.71 -10.33 -8.58
C HIS A 199 2.53 -8.93 -9.20
N ILE A 200 1.32 -8.60 -9.67
CA ILE A 200 0.97 -7.26 -10.17
C ILE A 200 1.00 -6.23 -9.03
N GLY A 201 0.43 -6.57 -7.88
CA GLY A 201 0.47 -5.74 -6.66
C GLY A 201 1.90 -5.44 -6.21
N GLY A 202 2.80 -6.44 -6.30
CA GLY A 202 4.23 -6.26 -6.06
C GLY A 202 4.89 -5.30 -7.06
N ALA A 203 4.55 -5.41 -8.35
CA ALA A 203 5.04 -4.49 -9.39
C ALA A 203 4.56 -3.05 -9.15
N PHE A 204 3.28 -2.85 -8.79
CA PHE A 204 2.75 -1.54 -8.43
C PHE A 204 3.45 -0.96 -7.19
N THR A 205 3.64 -1.77 -6.16
CA THR A 205 4.39 -1.41 -4.94
C THR A 205 5.78 -0.87 -5.29
N ALA A 206 6.55 -1.63 -6.06
CA ALA A 206 7.89 -1.21 -6.49
C ALA A 206 7.84 0.05 -7.36
N SER A 207 6.92 0.13 -8.32
CA SER A 207 6.82 1.28 -9.22
C SER A 207 6.50 2.59 -8.47
N GLY A 208 5.60 2.55 -7.49
CA GLY A 208 5.23 3.72 -6.69
C GLY A 208 6.38 4.20 -5.81
N GLU A 209 7.09 3.26 -5.17
CA GLU A 209 8.30 3.55 -4.41
C GLU A 209 9.35 4.23 -5.30
N TRP A 210 9.80 3.56 -6.37
CA TRP A 210 10.89 4.06 -7.22
C TRP A 210 10.55 5.38 -7.92
N LEU A 211 9.27 5.59 -8.28
CA LEU A 211 8.82 6.86 -8.85
C LEU A 211 9.02 8.01 -7.86
N MET A 212 8.57 7.86 -6.61
CA MET A 212 8.73 8.92 -5.62
C MET A 212 10.17 9.04 -5.12
N THR A 213 10.93 7.95 -5.08
CA THR A 213 12.39 8.00 -4.87
C THR A 213 13.06 8.88 -5.93
N PHE A 214 12.76 8.68 -7.22
CA PHE A 214 13.28 9.51 -8.30
C PHE A 214 12.92 10.98 -8.09
N ILE A 215 11.66 11.30 -7.82
CA ILE A 215 11.20 12.67 -7.57
C ILE A 215 11.94 13.27 -6.38
N THR A 216 12.06 12.54 -5.28
CA THR A 216 12.65 13.04 -4.02
C THR A 216 14.16 13.25 -4.13
N VAL A 217 14.87 12.32 -4.77
CA VAL A 217 16.33 12.40 -4.96
C VAL A 217 16.67 13.46 -6.01
N PHE A 218 15.88 13.59 -7.07
CA PHE A 218 16.10 14.64 -8.06
C PHE A 218 15.77 16.03 -7.49
N ALA A 219 14.64 16.18 -6.79
CA ALA A 219 14.20 17.45 -6.23
C ALA A 219 14.96 17.86 -4.97
N GLY A 220 15.55 16.91 -4.23
CA GLY A 220 16.23 17.17 -2.97
C GLY A 220 17.30 18.26 -3.04
N PRO A 221 18.34 18.13 -3.87
CA PRO A 221 19.39 19.15 -4.01
C PRO A 221 18.84 20.50 -4.49
N ILE A 222 17.93 20.47 -5.48
CA ILE A 222 17.28 21.67 -6.03
C ILE A 222 16.50 22.41 -4.93
N GLY A 223 15.80 21.66 -4.09
CA GLY A 223 15.02 22.18 -2.98
C GLY A 223 15.89 22.75 -1.86
N PHE A 224 16.94 22.02 -1.45
CA PHE A 224 17.86 22.50 -0.41
C PHE A 224 18.61 23.75 -0.83
N ASP A 225 19.06 23.85 -2.08
CA ASP A 225 19.79 25.02 -2.58
C ASP A 225 18.87 26.22 -2.85
N GLY A 226 17.65 25.97 -3.34
CA GLY A 226 16.71 27.02 -3.73
C GLY A 226 15.90 27.60 -2.58
N ILE A 227 15.31 26.73 -1.75
CA ILE A 227 14.39 27.12 -0.67
C ILE A 227 14.88 26.71 0.73
N GLY A 228 16.04 26.07 0.86
CA GLY A 228 16.64 25.76 2.15
C GLY A 228 15.72 24.91 3.04
N TRP A 229 15.50 25.37 4.27
CA TRP A 229 14.72 24.62 5.27
C TRP A 229 13.22 24.51 4.93
N TYR A 230 12.67 25.37 4.07
CA TYR A 230 11.27 25.27 3.64
C TYR A 230 10.99 23.97 2.88
N PHE A 231 12.01 23.30 2.32
CA PHE A 231 11.86 21.99 1.70
C PHE A 231 11.28 20.94 2.65
N TRP A 232 11.56 21.04 3.95
CA TRP A 232 10.99 20.14 4.96
C TRP A 232 9.46 20.25 5.08
N LEU A 233 8.86 21.37 4.69
CA LEU A 233 7.40 21.50 4.63
C LEU A 233 6.78 20.56 3.59
N TRP A 234 7.48 20.30 2.48
CA TRP A 234 7.04 19.31 1.49
C TRP A 234 7.06 17.90 2.08
N VAL A 235 8.08 17.56 2.87
CA VAL A 235 8.18 16.26 3.56
C VAL A 235 7.10 16.12 4.64
N ILE A 236 6.80 17.20 5.39
CA ILE A 236 5.69 17.24 6.35
C ILE A 236 4.35 17.02 5.63
N SER A 237 4.15 17.60 4.45
CA SER A 237 2.91 17.40 3.68
C SER A 237 2.70 15.93 3.32
N GLY A 238 3.77 15.20 2.96
CA GLY A 238 3.72 13.76 2.74
C GLY A 238 3.29 12.97 3.99
N ASN A 239 3.77 13.38 5.18
CA ASN A 239 3.36 12.76 6.45
C ASN A 239 1.87 13.02 6.77
N VAL A 240 1.36 14.23 6.50
CA VAL A 240 -0.06 14.55 6.68
C VAL A 240 -0.93 13.76 5.70
N VAL A 241 -0.50 13.65 4.43
CA VAL A 241 -1.17 12.83 3.42
C VAL A 241 -1.19 11.36 3.85
N ALA A 242 -0.10 10.85 4.43
CA ALA A 242 -0.04 9.52 5.03
C ALA A 242 -1.12 9.29 6.10
N ILE A 243 -1.30 10.23 7.02
CA ILE A 243 -2.33 10.14 8.06
C ILE A 243 -3.72 10.04 7.42
N ILE A 244 -4.03 10.92 6.47
CA ILE A 244 -5.33 10.95 5.79
C ILE A 244 -5.56 9.67 5.00
N PHE A 245 -4.55 9.22 4.25
CA PHE A 245 -4.59 8.02 3.43
C PHE A 245 -4.85 6.77 4.28
N VAL A 246 -4.05 6.57 5.33
CA VAL A 246 -4.20 5.41 6.23
C VAL A 246 -5.53 5.45 6.97
N PHE A 247 -5.96 6.63 7.41
CA PHE A 247 -7.23 6.78 8.13
C PHE A 247 -8.44 6.41 7.26
N LEU A 248 -8.48 6.88 6.00
CA LEU A 248 -9.63 6.70 5.10
C LEU A 248 -9.59 5.40 4.30
N LEU A 249 -8.42 4.99 3.81
CA LEU A 249 -8.30 3.96 2.78
C LEU A 249 -7.76 2.62 3.31
N CYS A 250 -6.93 2.62 4.36
CA CYS A 250 -6.31 1.39 4.87
C CYS A 250 -7.17 0.70 5.96
N PRO A 251 -7.88 -0.42 5.67
CA PRO A 251 -8.49 -1.24 6.71
C PRO A 251 -7.42 -1.98 7.55
N GLU A 252 -7.82 -2.49 8.71
CA GLU A 252 -6.99 -3.31 9.59
C GLU A 252 -6.93 -4.74 9.06
N THR A 253 -5.71 -5.22 8.82
CA THR A 253 -5.42 -6.56 8.25
C THR A 253 -4.90 -7.54 9.32
N GLY A 254 -4.53 -7.05 10.50
CA GLY A 254 -3.98 -7.89 11.57
C GLY A 254 -4.94 -8.95 12.07
N GLY A 255 -4.44 -10.18 12.23
CA GLY A 255 -5.22 -11.32 12.75
C GLY A 255 -6.28 -11.87 11.81
N LYS A 256 -6.26 -11.49 10.52
CA LYS A 256 -7.21 -11.96 9.49
C LYS A 256 -6.51 -12.86 8.48
N THR A 257 -7.24 -13.84 7.93
CA THR A 257 -6.76 -14.62 6.79
C THR A 257 -6.79 -13.78 5.51
N LEU A 258 -6.09 -14.21 4.46
CA LEU A 258 -6.05 -13.48 3.19
C LEU A 258 -7.45 -13.37 2.56
N GLU A 259 -8.24 -14.43 2.67
CA GLU A 259 -9.63 -14.49 2.21
C GLU A 259 -10.50 -13.51 3.01
N GLN A 260 -10.25 -13.38 4.32
CA GLN A 260 -10.94 -12.40 5.17
C GLN A 260 -10.59 -10.96 4.82
N VAL A 261 -9.35 -10.71 4.40
CA VAL A 261 -8.92 -9.39 3.92
C VAL A 261 -9.65 -9.02 2.62
N ASP A 262 -9.92 -9.98 1.74
CA ASP A 262 -10.66 -9.75 0.50
C ASP A 262 -12.06 -9.17 0.79
N TYR A 263 -12.77 -9.70 1.80
CA TYR A 263 -14.11 -9.21 2.18
C TYR A 263 -14.12 -7.76 2.68
N LEU A 264 -13.02 -7.26 3.27
CA LEU A 264 -12.92 -5.85 3.71
C LEU A 264 -13.08 -4.86 2.56
N PHE A 265 -12.79 -5.29 1.32
CA PHE A 265 -12.84 -4.45 0.13
C PHE A 265 -14.12 -4.63 -0.68
N VAL A 266 -14.93 -5.67 -0.45
CA VAL A 266 -16.17 -5.95 -1.22
C VAL A 266 -17.26 -4.92 -0.94
N ARG A 267 -17.38 -4.40 0.29
CA ARG A 267 -18.42 -3.40 0.63
C ARG A 267 -18.13 -2.00 0.06
N PRO A 268 -19.11 -1.29 -0.51
CA PRO A 268 -18.92 0.06 -1.06
C PRO A 268 -18.66 1.08 0.07
N GLY A 269 -17.59 1.90 -0.03
CA GLY A 269 -17.23 2.93 0.97
C GLY A 269 -15.73 3.01 1.30
N PHE A 270 -15.36 3.86 2.25
CA PHE A 270 -13.99 4.01 2.77
C PHE A 270 -13.61 2.83 3.67
N ALA A 271 -12.73 1.94 3.19
CA ALA A 271 -12.38 0.71 3.88
C ALA A 271 -11.69 0.97 5.23
N GLY A 272 -10.91 2.06 5.34
CA GLY A 272 -10.32 2.47 6.61
C GLY A 272 -11.35 2.83 7.68
N LEU A 273 -12.46 3.50 7.31
CA LEU A 273 -13.51 3.88 8.27
C LEU A 273 -14.32 2.69 8.82
N ARG A 274 -14.17 1.49 8.23
CA ARG A 274 -14.93 0.28 8.62
C ARG A 274 -14.08 -0.80 9.30
N SER A 275 -12.80 -0.53 9.60
CA SER A 275 -11.87 -1.58 10.06
C SER A 275 -12.22 -2.28 11.37
N ASN A 276 -13.20 -1.79 12.13
CA ASN A 276 -13.56 -2.30 13.45
C ASN A 276 -14.84 -3.16 13.45
N PHE A 277 -15.47 -3.41 12.30
CA PHE A 277 -16.61 -4.32 12.24
C PHE A 277 -16.10 -5.76 12.08
N ASP A 278 -16.52 -6.65 12.98
CA ASP A 278 -16.38 -8.08 12.79
C ASP A 278 -17.11 -8.47 11.50
N ILE A 279 -16.40 -9.17 10.62
CA ILE A 279 -16.95 -9.70 9.38
C ILE A 279 -17.95 -10.78 9.81
N THR A 280 -19.26 -10.53 9.69
CA THR A 280 -20.30 -11.50 9.99
C THR A 280 -20.40 -12.55 8.87
N GLU A 281 -20.84 -13.78 9.17
CA GLU A 281 -21.08 -14.81 8.14
C GLU A 281 -22.04 -14.32 7.04
N GLU A 282 -22.99 -13.47 7.41
CA GLU A 282 -23.92 -12.79 6.50
C GLU A 282 -23.21 -11.87 5.48
N ASP A 283 -22.06 -11.28 5.83
CA ASP A 283 -21.26 -10.45 4.92
C ASP A 283 -20.54 -11.30 3.85
N VAL A 284 -20.23 -12.54 4.21
CA VAL A 284 -19.60 -13.52 3.33
C VAL A 284 -20.65 -14.02 2.33
N GLU A 285 -21.84 -14.39 2.81
CA GLU A 285 -22.97 -14.81 1.95
C GLU A 285 -23.40 -13.71 0.98
N ASP A 286 -23.56 -12.46 1.44
CA ASP A 286 -23.91 -11.31 0.60
C ASP A 286 -22.88 -11.06 -0.53
N ALA A 287 -21.59 -11.32 -0.28
CA ALA A 287 -20.53 -11.18 -1.29
C ALA A 287 -20.56 -12.31 -2.34
N PHE A 288 -20.99 -13.51 -1.94
CA PHE A 288 -21.23 -14.61 -2.87
C PHE A 288 -22.50 -14.39 -3.69
N GLU A 289 -23.54 -13.76 -3.11
CA GLU A 289 -24.83 -13.50 -3.76
C GLU A 289 -24.91 -12.21 -4.58
N ALA A 290 -23.97 -11.27 -4.42
CA ALA A 290 -23.90 -10.04 -5.21
C ALA A 290 -23.63 -10.35 -6.70
N LYS A 291 -24.68 -10.74 -7.43
CA LYS A 291 -24.67 -10.89 -8.88
C LYS A 291 -24.25 -9.57 -9.52
N PRO A 292 -23.44 -9.61 -10.59
CA PRO A 292 -23.15 -8.41 -11.36
C PRO A 292 -24.48 -7.81 -11.80
N LYS A 293 -24.60 -6.48 -11.75
CA LYS A 293 -25.65 -5.79 -12.49
C LYS A 293 -25.33 -6.01 -13.97
N THR A 294 -25.86 -7.08 -14.54
CA THR A 294 -25.97 -7.31 -15.98
C THR A 294 -26.80 -6.17 -16.56
N ASN A 295 -26.16 -5.05 -16.85
CA ASN A 295 -26.75 -3.90 -17.51
C ASN A 295 -25.62 -3.19 -18.27
N ALA A 296 -25.11 -3.82 -19.33
CA ALA A 296 -24.33 -3.10 -20.36
C ALA A 296 -24.12 -3.88 -21.67
N ILE A 297 -24.31 -5.21 -21.72
CA ILE A 297 -23.95 -5.97 -22.93
C ILE A 297 -25.17 -6.35 -23.79
N GLU A 298 -26.37 -6.52 -23.23
CA GLU A 298 -27.56 -6.90 -24.00
C GLU A 298 -28.16 -5.77 -24.86
N GLN A 299 -27.79 -4.50 -24.68
CA GLN A 299 -28.30 -3.42 -25.52
C GLN A 299 -27.53 -3.20 -26.84
N ARG A 300 -26.50 -4.02 -27.13
CA ARG A 300 -25.73 -3.91 -28.39
C ARG A 300 -26.08 -4.97 -29.44
N GLU A 301 -26.87 -5.99 -29.12
CA GLU A 301 -27.31 -6.98 -30.10
C GLU A 301 -28.66 -6.63 -30.77
N ASP A 302 -29.47 -5.74 -30.19
CA ASP A 302 -30.82 -5.41 -30.69
C ASP A 302 -30.90 -4.27 -31.73
N THR A 303 -29.78 -3.72 -32.21
CA THR A 303 -29.78 -2.69 -33.29
C THR A 303 -29.24 -3.19 -34.63
N GLY A 304 -29.03 -4.49 -34.78
CA GLY A 304 -28.35 -5.07 -35.94
C GLY A 304 -29.20 -6.01 -36.78
N THR A 305 -30.46 -5.71 -37.13
CA THR A 305 -31.16 -6.50 -38.17
C THR A 305 -32.28 -5.75 -38.92
N TYR A 306 -32.06 -5.60 -40.23
CA TYR A 306 -33.00 -5.40 -41.34
C TYR A 306 -33.69 -4.04 -41.56
N GLU A 307 -33.09 -3.23 -42.44
CA GLU A 307 -33.84 -2.40 -43.39
C GLU A 307 -33.53 -2.89 -44.82
N LYS A 308 -34.37 -3.81 -45.31
CA LYS A 308 -34.59 -4.04 -46.75
C LYS A 308 -35.91 -3.37 -47.10
N THR A 309 -35.89 -2.30 -47.90
CA THR A 309 -36.94 -1.96 -48.88
C THR A 309 -36.52 -0.72 -49.67
N GLY A 310 -36.50 -0.81 -51.01
CA GLY A 310 -36.26 0.30 -51.94
C GLY A 310 -35.23 -0.02 -53.00
#